data_AF-A0A2R6D7Y8-F1
#
_entry.id   AF-A0A2R6D7Y8-F1
#
_cell.length_a   1.000
_cell.length_b   1.000
_cell.length_c   1.000
_cell.angle_alpha   90.00
_cell.angle_beta   90.00
_cell.angle_gamma   90.00
#
_symmetry.space_group_name_H-M   'P 1'
#
loop_
_entity.id
_entity.type
_entity.pdbx_description
1 polymer ?
#
loop_
_entity_poly.entity_id
_entity_poly.type
_entity_poly.pdbx_seq_one_letter_code
_entity_poly.pdbx_strand_id
1 'polypeptide(L)'
;MLHDLVADPGAQSGPELHDAMTDELAAGVSTVGIETVIDETDVSESTVRDLAAGDQPELTIEEAAAVLAVVEDDDADDIVALSRDAIMMGMSQAVLDVEALAADAGDGLEPREVQSKIEGRFPMTLREFALFHATIQAQTV
;
A
#
# COMPACT_ATOMS: atom_id res chain seq x y z
N MET A 1 8.31 -1.51 -5.67
CA MET A 1 6.85 -1.86 -5.60
C MET A 1 6.36 -1.77 -4.16
N LEU A 2 5.06 -1.51 -3.92
CA LEU A 2 4.56 -1.37 -2.53
C LEU A 2 4.70 -2.66 -1.72
N HIS A 3 4.39 -3.83 -2.29
CA HIS A 3 4.52 -5.12 -1.59
C HIS A 3 5.97 -5.54 -1.29
N ASP A 4 6.96 -4.91 -1.93
CA ASP A 4 8.39 -5.15 -1.72
C ASP A 4 9.03 -4.14 -0.77
N LEU A 5 8.28 -3.10 -0.37
CA LEU A 5 8.77 -1.99 0.44
C LEU A 5 9.26 -2.46 1.81
N VAL A 6 8.61 -3.50 2.37
CA VAL A 6 8.99 -4.12 3.64
C VAL A 6 9.50 -5.52 3.36
N ALA A 7 10.76 -5.78 3.73
CA ALA A 7 11.47 -7.01 3.34
C ALA A 7 10.93 -8.31 3.98
N ASP A 8 10.25 -8.25 5.13
CA ASP A 8 9.65 -9.42 5.79
C ASP A 8 8.23 -9.10 6.29
N PRO A 9 7.25 -9.08 5.37
CA PRO A 9 5.87 -8.73 5.71
C PRO A 9 5.09 -9.88 6.37
N GLY A 10 5.57 -11.12 6.27
CA GLY A 10 4.83 -12.32 6.68
C GLY A 10 4.67 -12.49 8.20
N ALA A 11 5.42 -11.74 9.00
CA ALA A 11 5.34 -11.75 10.45
C ALA A 11 4.48 -10.62 11.04
N GLN A 12 4.00 -9.68 10.22
CA GLN A 12 3.34 -8.45 10.68
C GLN A 12 1.81 -8.52 10.54
N SER A 13 1.10 -7.93 11.48
CA SER A 13 -0.32 -7.61 11.31
C SER A 13 -0.52 -6.47 10.30
N GLY A 14 -1.73 -6.31 9.77
CA GLY A 14 -2.05 -5.23 8.82
C GLY A 14 -1.64 -3.83 9.30
N PRO A 15 -1.94 -3.43 10.55
CA PRO A 15 -1.48 -2.15 11.10
C PRO A 15 0.04 -2.04 11.24
N GLU A 16 0.73 -3.11 11.68
CA GLU A 16 2.20 -3.11 11.79
C GLU A 16 2.88 -3.01 10.41
N LEU A 17 2.30 -3.67 9.40
CA LEU A 17 2.78 -3.56 8.02
C LEU A 17 2.52 -2.16 7.45
N HIS A 18 1.35 -1.57 7.74
CA HIS A 18 1.06 -0.18 7.34
C HIS A 18 2.08 0.79 7.95
N ASP A 19 2.33 0.70 9.26
CA ASP A 19 3.32 1.54 9.94
C ASP A 19 4.71 1.40 9.29
N ALA A 20 5.15 0.16 9.04
CA ALA A 20 6.43 -0.11 8.40
C ALA A 20 6.52 0.45 6.96
N MET A 21 5.44 0.36 6.18
CA MET A 21 5.38 0.94 4.84
C MET A 21 5.43 2.47 4.88
N THR A 22 4.70 3.10 5.80
CA THR A 22 4.72 4.56 5.97
C THR A 22 6.10 5.05 6.42
N ASP A 23 6.76 4.33 7.33
CA ASP A 23 8.13 4.65 7.78
C ASP A 23 9.13 4.59 6.62
N GLU A 24 9.05 3.58 5.75
CA GLU A 24 9.95 3.45 4.59
C GLU A 24 9.69 4.56 3.57
N LEU A 25 8.42 4.91 3.30
CA LEU A 25 8.08 6.06 2.46
C LEU A 25 8.62 7.37 3.04
N ALA A 26 8.47 7.60 4.36
CA ALA A 26 8.99 8.80 5.02
C ALA A 26 10.52 8.88 4.96
N ALA A 27 11.21 7.74 5.09
CA ALA A 27 12.66 7.64 4.92
C ALA A 27 13.09 7.94 3.47
N GLY A 28 12.33 7.43 2.49
CA GLY A 28 12.50 7.74 1.06
C GLY A 28 12.35 9.23 0.78
N VAL A 29 11.25 9.85 1.22
CA VAL A 29 10.99 11.29 1.09
C VAL A 29 12.12 12.12 1.72
N SER A 30 12.62 11.71 2.89
CA SER A 30 13.74 12.38 3.55
C SER A 30 15.04 12.31 2.73
N THR A 31 15.21 11.26 1.91
CA THR A 31 16.39 11.05 1.08
C THR A 31 16.36 11.91 -0.18
N VAL A 32 15.23 11.98 -0.88
CA VAL A 32 15.08 12.77 -2.11
C VAL A 32 14.74 14.23 -1.84
N GLY A 33 14.13 14.52 -0.69
CA GLY A 33 13.70 15.85 -0.27
C GLY A 33 12.20 16.09 -0.48
N ILE A 34 11.56 16.71 0.53
CA ILE A 34 10.12 17.02 0.56
C ILE A 34 9.69 17.83 -0.68
N GLU A 35 10.43 18.88 -1.02
CA GLU A 35 10.05 19.78 -2.13
C GLU A 35 10.13 19.06 -3.49
N THR A 36 11.10 18.14 -3.67
CA THR A 36 11.18 17.30 -4.87
C THR A 36 9.94 16.43 -5.04
N VAL A 37 9.45 15.82 -3.95
CA VAL A 37 8.24 15.00 -4.00
C VAL A 37 7.00 15.86 -4.29
N ILE A 38 6.91 17.07 -3.72
CA ILE A 38 5.80 18.00 -4.00
C ILE A 38 5.82 18.47 -5.45
N ASP A 39 6.99 18.75 -6.02
CA ASP A 39 7.12 19.26 -7.39
C ASP A 39 6.86 18.18 -8.45
N GLU A 40 7.20 16.92 -8.16
CA GLU A 40 7.11 15.79 -9.10
C GLU A 40 5.83 14.95 -8.96
N THR A 41 5.00 15.21 -7.94
CA THR A 41 3.76 14.45 -7.70
C THR A 41 2.54 15.37 -7.50
N ASP A 42 1.34 14.83 -7.74
CA ASP A 42 0.09 15.51 -7.41
C ASP A 42 -0.34 15.30 -5.94
N VAL A 43 0.51 14.69 -5.10
CA VAL A 43 0.22 14.46 -3.68
C VAL A 43 0.19 15.80 -2.95
N SER A 44 -0.80 15.98 -2.07
CA SER A 44 -0.97 17.25 -1.39
C SER A 44 0.26 17.63 -0.55
N GLU A 45 0.62 18.91 -0.60
CA GLU A 45 1.76 19.47 0.15
C GLU A 45 1.68 19.16 1.66
N SER A 46 0.47 19.18 2.23
CA SER A 46 0.24 18.82 3.64
C SER A 46 0.55 17.35 3.87
N THR A 47 0.03 16.47 3.01
CA THR A 47 0.24 15.01 3.10
C THR A 47 1.73 14.66 3.04
N VAL A 48 2.49 15.23 2.10
CA VAL A 48 3.93 14.94 1.98
C VAL A 48 4.69 15.40 3.23
N ARG A 49 4.32 16.56 3.80
CA ARG A 49 4.97 17.06 5.02
C ARG A 49 4.61 16.28 6.27
N ASP A 50 3.35 15.88 6.41
CA ASP A 50 2.90 15.04 7.52
C ASP A 50 3.63 13.68 7.45
N LEU A 51 3.69 13.07 6.26
CA LEU A 51 4.45 11.85 6.01
C LEU A 51 5.94 12.01 6.38
N ALA A 52 6.59 13.08 5.92
CA ALA A 52 8.00 13.33 6.22
C ALA A 52 8.27 13.65 7.71
N ALA A 53 7.26 14.11 8.45
CA ALA A 53 7.33 14.32 9.89
C ALA A 53 7.20 13.02 10.69
N GLY A 54 6.92 11.89 10.03
CA GLY A 54 6.62 10.60 10.65
C GLY A 54 5.18 10.50 11.17
N ASP A 55 4.30 11.40 10.74
CA ASP A 55 2.87 11.22 10.93
C ASP A 55 2.34 10.19 9.92
N GLN A 56 1.12 9.72 10.14
CA GLN A 56 0.46 8.73 9.27
C GLN A 56 -0.74 9.35 8.57
N PRO A 57 -0.54 10.22 7.56
CA PRO A 57 -1.65 10.72 6.77
C PRO A 57 -2.31 9.55 6.02
N GLU A 58 -3.61 9.68 5.75
CA GLU A 58 -4.29 8.71 4.89
C GLU A 58 -3.75 8.85 3.46
N LEU A 59 -3.22 7.76 2.92
CA LEU A 59 -2.69 7.67 1.56
C LEU A 59 -3.50 6.63 0.78
N THR A 60 -3.83 6.95 -0.46
CA THR A 60 -4.18 5.94 -1.47
C THR A 60 -2.94 5.19 -1.92
N ILE A 61 -3.11 4.00 -2.50
CA ILE A 61 -1.98 3.27 -3.11
C ILE A 61 -1.41 4.06 -4.30
N GLU A 62 -2.24 4.85 -4.99
CA GLU A 62 -1.82 5.74 -6.06
C GLU A 62 -0.90 6.86 -5.54
N GLU A 63 -1.27 7.53 -4.44
CA GLU A 63 -0.43 8.57 -3.82
C GLU A 63 0.87 7.97 -3.25
N ALA A 64 0.78 6.82 -2.57
CA ALA A 64 1.95 6.12 -2.06
C ALA A 64 2.90 5.69 -3.19
N ALA A 65 2.35 5.20 -4.30
CA ALA A 65 3.12 4.84 -5.49
C ALA A 65 3.76 6.06 -6.16
N ALA A 66 3.06 7.20 -6.22
CA ALA A 66 3.63 8.44 -6.75
C ALA A 66 4.84 8.91 -5.93
N VAL A 67 4.75 8.83 -4.60
CA VAL A 67 5.90 9.12 -3.72
C VAL A 67 7.04 8.12 -3.97
N LEU A 68 6.73 6.82 -4.00
CA LEU A 68 7.74 5.78 -4.20
C LEU A 68 8.42 5.87 -5.57
N ALA A 69 7.68 6.22 -6.62
CA ALA A 69 8.20 6.43 -7.97
C ALA A 69 9.30 7.50 -8.01
N VAL A 70 9.12 8.60 -7.27
CA VAL A 70 10.16 9.64 -7.13
C VAL A 70 11.38 9.13 -6.38
N VAL A 71 11.18 8.28 -5.37
CA VAL A 71 12.26 7.71 -4.55
C VAL A 71 13.08 6.67 -5.31
N GLU A 72 12.42 5.81 -6.08
CA GLU A 72 13.05 4.70 -6.81
C GLU A 72 13.42 5.04 -8.26
N ASP A 73 13.07 6.23 -8.77
CA ASP A 73 13.17 6.61 -10.19
C ASP A 73 12.43 5.60 -11.10
N ASP A 74 11.17 5.33 -10.76
CA ASP A 74 10.30 4.34 -11.40
C ASP A 74 8.95 4.96 -11.83
N ASP A 75 8.05 4.16 -12.42
CA ASP A 75 6.73 4.61 -12.87
C ASP A 75 5.63 4.27 -11.83
N ALA A 76 4.87 5.30 -11.44
CA ALA A 76 3.83 5.17 -10.42
C ALA A 76 2.68 4.25 -10.84
N ASP A 77 2.26 4.28 -12.11
CA ASP A 77 1.18 3.43 -12.62
C ASP A 77 1.62 1.96 -12.63
N ASP A 78 2.87 1.68 -13.00
CA ASP A 78 3.47 0.35 -12.94
C ASP A 78 3.54 -0.17 -11.49
N ILE A 79 3.95 0.68 -10.54
CA ILE A 79 3.96 0.33 -9.11
C ILE A 79 2.57 -0.05 -8.61
N VAL A 80 1.54 0.72 -8.96
CA VAL A 80 0.15 0.42 -8.58
C VAL A 80 -0.32 -0.90 -9.21
N ALA A 81 -0.08 -1.08 -10.51
CA ALA A 81 -0.51 -2.27 -11.24
C ALA A 81 0.10 -3.55 -10.65
N LEU A 82 1.41 -3.55 -10.41
CA LEU A 82 2.13 -4.69 -9.85
C LEU A 82 1.76 -4.95 -8.39
N SER A 83 1.45 -3.90 -7.62
CA SER A 83 0.98 -4.05 -6.25
C SER A 83 -0.41 -4.70 -6.18
N ARG A 84 -1.33 -4.33 -7.07
CA ARG A 84 -2.64 -5.01 -7.20
C ARG A 84 -2.47 -6.46 -7.68
N ASP A 85 -1.57 -6.70 -8.63
CA ASP A 85 -1.28 -8.04 -9.13
C ASP A 85 -0.74 -8.95 -8.01
N ALA A 86 0.12 -8.43 -7.14
CA ALA A 86 0.61 -9.17 -5.97
C ALA A 86 -0.52 -9.64 -5.04
N ILE A 87 -1.54 -8.81 -4.81
CA ILE A 87 -2.73 -9.23 -4.05
C ILE A 87 -3.45 -10.37 -4.78
N MET A 88 -3.71 -10.24 -6.08
CA MET A 88 -4.43 -11.27 -6.85
C MET A 88 -3.65 -12.59 -6.91
N MET A 89 -2.34 -12.53 -7.15
CA MET A 89 -1.45 -13.69 -7.12
C MET A 89 -1.38 -14.32 -5.74
N GLY A 90 -1.30 -13.51 -4.69
CA GLY A 90 -1.27 -13.98 -3.31
C GLY A 90 -2.57 -14.69 -2.91
N MET A 91 -3.72 -14.11 -3.25
CA MET A 91 -5.03 -14.76 -3.04
C MET A 91 -5.12 -16.11 -3.75
N SER A 92 -4.65 -16.19 -5.00
CA SER A 92 -4.62 -17.43 -5.78
C SER A 92 -3.75 -18.51 -5.09
N GLN A 93 -2.59 -18.12 -4.57
CA GLN A 93 -1.67 -19.02 -3.87
C GLN A 93 -2.21 -19.48 -2.51
N ALA A 94 -2.85 -18.57 -1.77
CA ALA A 94 -3.50 -18.85 -0.49
C ALA A 94 -4.84 -19.58 -0.64
N VAL A 95 -5.34 -19.75 -1.88
CA VAL A 95 -6.69 -20.28 -2.17
C VAL A 95 -7.78 -19.48 -1.44
N LEU A 96 -7.60 -18.16 -1.38
CA LEU A 96 -8.54 -17.21 -0.80
C LEU A 96 -9.43 -16.61 -1.88
N ASP A 97 -10.73 -16.55 -1.61
CA ASP A 97 -11.65 -15.72 -2.37
C ASP A 97 -11.83 -14.34 -1.70
N VAL A 98 -12.56 -13.46 -2.36
CA VAL A 98 -12.78 -12.10 -1.87
C VAL A 98 -13.67 -12.09 -0.62
N GLU A 99 -14.57 -13.07 -0.46
CA GLU A 99 -15.44 -13.16 0.71
C GLU A 99 -14.62 -13.52 1.96
N ALA A 100 -13.71 -14.48 1.84
CA ALA A 100 -12.76 -14.86 2.88
C ALA A 100 -11.81 -13.70 3.21
N LEU A 101 -11.24 -13.04 2.20
CA LEU A 101 -10.35 -11.89 2.43
C LEU A 101 -11.07 -10.75 3.17
N ALA A 102 -12.30 -10.40 2.75
CA ALA A 102 -13.09 -9.37 3.41
C ALA A 102 -13.46 -9.73 4.86
N ALA A 103 -13.77 -11.01 5.11
CA ALA A 103 -14.10 -11.49 6.45
C ALA A 103 -12.88 -11.49 7.38
N ASP A 104 -11.73 -11.95 6.89
CA ASP A 104 -10.51 -12.14 7.68
C ASP A 104 -9.76 -10.82 7.91
N ALA A 105 -9.82 -9.87 6.97
CA ALA A 105 -9.24 -8.54 7.13
C ALA A 105 -9.88 -7.76 8.29
N GLY A 106 -11.14 -8.01 8.62
CA GLY A 106 -11.77 -7.45 9.82
C GLY A 106 -12.07 -5.94 9.78
N ASP A 107 -11.96 -5.28 8.62
CA ASP A 107 -12.20 -3.83 8.46
C ASP A 107 -13.68 -3.49 8.14
N GLY A 108 -14.55 -4.50 8.12
CA GLY A 108 -15.98 -4.32 7.85
C GLY A 108 -16.33 -4.01 6.38
N LEU A 109 -15.38 -4.14 5.46
CA LEU A 109 -15.57 -3.95 4.03
C LEU A 109 -16.46 -5.05 3.44
N GLU A 110 -17.38 -4.68 2.55
CA GLU A 110 -18.16 -5.67 1.81
C GLU A 110 -17.29 -6.37 0.76
N PRO A 111 -17.51 -7.67 0.45
CA PRO A 111 -16.71 -8.38 -0.55
C PRO A 111 -16.67 -7.70 -1.92
N ARG A 112 -17.77 -7.07 -2.34
CA ARG A 112 -17.81 -6.34 -3.62
C ARG A 112 -16.93 -5.08 -3.62
N GLU A 113 -16.79 -4.45 -2.46
CA GLU A 113 -15.93 -3.29 -2.29
C GLU A 113 -14.46 -3.72 -2.36
N VAL A 114 -14.08 -4.77 -1.64
CA VAL A 114 -12.74 -5.38 -1.73
C VAL A 114 -12.41 -5.75 -3.19
N GLN A 115 -13.32 -6.43 -3.89
CA GLN A 115 -13.14 -6.78 -5.30
C GLN A 115 -12.93 -5.54 -6.17
N SER A 116 -13.73 -4.49 -5.98
CA SER A 116 -13.64 -3.27 -6.77
C SER A 116 -12.33 -2.52 -6.54
N LYS A 117 -11.81 -2.52 -5.30
CA LYS A 117 -10.51 -1.94 -4.96
C LYS A 117 -9.35 -2.70 -5.60
N ILE A 118 -9.36 -4.04 -5.52
CA ILE A 118 -8.33 -4.90 -6.12
C ILE A 118 -8.30 -4.76 -7.66
N GLU A 119 -9.47 -4.68 -8.29
CA GLU A 119 -9.60 -4.46 -9.73
C GLU A 119 -9.36 -3.00 -10.17
N GLY A 120 -9.03 -2.09 -9.24
CA GLY A 120 -8.77 -0.69 -9.52
C GLY A 120 -9.98 0.14 -9.96
N ARG A 121 -11.20 -0.34 -9.66
CA ARG A 121 -12.46 0.36 -9.94
C ARG A 121 -12.89 1.30 -8.81
N PHE A 122 -12.21 1.22 -7.67
CA PHE A 122 -12.40 2.11 -6.53
C PHE A 122 -11.04 2.33 -5.83
N PRO A 123 -10.75 3.54 -5.31
CA PRO A 123 -9.49 3.80 -4.62
C PRO A 123 -9.27 2.86 -3.43
N MET A 124 -8.05 2.35 -3.30
CA MET A 124 -7.60 1.55 -2.16
C MET A 124 -6.62 2.40 -1.34
N THR A 125 -6.80 2.45 -0.03
CA THR A 125 -5.83 3.09 0.86
C THR A 125 -4.61 2.19 1.07
N LEU A 126 -3.46 2.79 1.38
CA LEU A 126 -2.25 2.07 1.76
C LEU A 126 -2.49 1.17 2.99
N ARG A 127 -3.33 1.63 3.91
CA ARG A 127 -3.76 0.86 5.09
C ARG A 127 -4.54 -0.40 4.71
N GLU A 128 -5.52 -0.28 3.82
CA GLU A 128 -6.26 -1.44 3.30
C GLU A 128 -5.34 -2.39 2.52
N PHE A 129 -4.42 -1.84 1.72
CA PHE A 129 -3.42 -2.63 1.00
C PHE A 129 -2.56 -3.46 1.96
N ALA A 130 -1.99 -2.83 2.99
CA ALA A 130 -1.20 -3.50 4.02
C ALA A 130 -2.02 -4.58 4.73
N LEU A 131 -3.28 -4.28 5.06
CA LEU A 131 -4.19 -5.24 5.68
C LEU A 131 -4.45 -6.46 4.80
N PHE A 132 -4.79 -6.26 3.52
CA PHE A 132 -5.02 -7.37 2.60
C PHE A 132 -3.76 -8.19 2.39
N HIS A 133 -2.61 -7.53 2.21
CA HIS A 133 -1.34 -8.21 2.03
C HIS A 133 -0.97 -9.05 3.24
N ALA A 134 -1.04 -8.49 4.46
CA ALA A 134 -0.77 -9.23 5.70
C ALA A 134 -1.75 -10.41 5.90
N THR A 135 -3.04 -10.22 5.59
CA THR A 135 -4.05 -11.28 5.70
C THR A 135 -3.74 -12.45 4.76
N ILE A 136 -3.33 -12.15 3.52
CA ILE A 136 -2.94 -13.17 2.54
C ILE A 136 -1.66 -13.89 3.00
N GLN A 137 -0.65 -13.14 3.43
CA GLN A 137 0.63 -13.71 3.85
C GLN A 137 0.45 -14.68 5.02
N ALA A 138 -0.40 -14.35 5.99
CA ALA A 138 -0.72 -15.20 7.13
C ALA A 138 -1.32 -16.58 6.76
N GLN A 139 -1.87 -16.72 5.55
CA GLN A 139 -2.46 -17.97 5.04
C GLN A 139 -1.47 -18.79 4.20
N THR A 140 -0.33 -18.22 3.83
CA THR A 140 0.72 -18.87 3.02
C THR A 140 1.93 -19.37 3.81
N VAL A 141 2.00 -19.08 5.12
CA VAL A 141 3.09 -19.51 6.03
C VAL A 141 2.88 -20.90 6.62
#